data_AF-A0A1Q9XIP1-F1
#
_entry.id   AF-A0A1Q9XIP1-F1
#
_cell.length_a   1.000
_cell.length_b   1.000
_cell.length_c   1.000
_cell.angle_alpha   90.00
_cell.angle_beta   90.00
_cell.angle_gamma   90.00
#
_symmetry.space_group_name_H-M   'P 1'
#
loop_
_entity.id
_entity.type
_entity.pdbx_description
1 polymer ?
#
loop_
_entity_poly.entity_id
_entity_poly.type
_entity_poly.pdbx_seq_one_letter_code
_entity_poly.pdbx_strand_id
1 'polypeptide(L)'
;MTAQIEADYAAAMAEHYADLQRNRREVMAQVAELVSPRKLASIEKFIDYADDNFVCDFELTDTHGGGRQDEPGTAFRYIYIDQHSGGCPAGDDHYGWIWIPLPKGKYLKFQYA
;
A
#
# COMPACT_ATOMS: atom_id res chain seq x y z
N MET A 1 -18.41 11.23 -30.92
CA MET A 1 -17.39 10.15 -30.89
C MET A 1 -16.53 10.24 -29.64
N THR A 2 -16.12 11.44 -29.20
CA THR A 2 -15.39 11.69 -27.95
C THR A 2 -16.17 11.33 -26.67
N ALA A 3 -17.46 11.66 -26.58
CA ALA A 3 -18.26 11.40 -25.37
C ALA A 3 -18.42 9.90 -25.01
N GLN A 4 -18.40 9.00 -26.00
CA GLN A 4 -18.46 7.56 -25.76
C GLN A 4 -17.12 7.04 -25.22
N ILE A 5 -16.01 7.51 -25.78
CA ILE A 5 -14.65 7.15 -25.33
C ILE A 5 -14.41 7.65 -23.89
N GLU A 6 -14.86 8.86 -23.56
CA GLU A 6 -14.77 9.41 -22.20
C GLU A 6 -15.61 8.61 -21.20
N ALA A 7 -16.82 8.19 -21.60
CA ALA A 7 -17.69 7.37 -20.75
C ALA A 7 -17.12 5.95 -20.53
N ASP A 8 -16.60 5.33 -21.58
CA ASP A 8 -15.97 4.00 -21.50
C ASP A 8 -14.70 4.06 -20.64
N TYR A 9 -13.90 5.13 -20.76
CA TYR A 9 -12.74 5.37 -19.91
C TYR A 9 -13.11 5.57 -18.44
N ALA A 10 -14.12 6.39 -18.15
CA ALA A 10 -14.58 6.62 -16.78
C ALA A 10 -15.13 5.33 -16.15
N ALA A 11 -15.86 4.50 -16.91
CA ALA A 11 -16.35 3.21 -16.46
C ALA A 11 -15.20 2.24 -16.13
N ALA A 12 -14.20 2.14 -17.01
CA ALA A 12 -13.02 1.30 -16.78
C ALA A 12 -12.21 1.76 -15.56
N MET A 13 -12.08 3.07 -15.35
CA MET A 13 -11.44 3.62 -14.15
C MET A 13 -12.24 3.31 -12.88
N ALA A 14 -13.57 3.47 -12.91
CA ALA A 14 -14.41 3.14 -11.77
C ALA A 14 -14.33 1.66 -11.37
N GLU A 15 -14.32 0.76 -12.36
CA GLU A 15 -14.12 -0.68 -12.14
C GLU A 15 -12.72 -0.96 -11.55
N HIS A 16 -11.68 -0.34 -12.10
CA HIS A 16 -10.32 -0.48 -11.59
C HIS A 16 -10.21 -0.02 -10.12
N TYR A 17 -10.78 1.13 -9.76
CA TYR A 17 -10.79 1.59 -8.37
C TYR A 17 -11.59 0.67 -7.44
N ALA A 18 -12.70 0.10 -7.92
CA ALA A 18 -13.48 -0.87 -7.15
C ALA A 18 -12.68 -2.16 -6.88
N ASP A 19 -11.86 -2.59 -7.84
CA ASP A 19 -10.97 -3.74 -7.71
C ASP A 19 -9.84 -3.48 -6.71
N LEU A 20 -9.22 -2.30 -6.75
CA LEU A 20 -8.20 -1.89 -5.78
C LEU A 20 -8.78 -1.85 -4.35
N GLN A 21 -9.98 -1.30 -4.18
CA GLN A 21 -10.65 -1.30 -2.88
C GLN A 21 -11.00 -2.71 -2.41
N ARG A 22 -11.41 -3.60 -3.32
CA ARG A 22 -11.67 -5.00 -3.00
C ARG A 22 -10.39 -5.71 -2.54
N ASN A 23 -9.29 -5.55 -3.28
CA ASN A 23 -7.98 -6.08 -2.91
C ASN A 23 -7.52 -5.59 -1.53
N ARG A 24 -7.57 -4.27 -1.26
CA ARG A 24 -7.24 -3.70 0.06
C ARG A 24 -8.07 -4.36 1.17
N ARG A 25 -9.39 -4.48 1.00
CA ARG A 25 -10.27 -5.09 2.01
C ARG A 25 -9.92 -6.56 2.27
N GLU A 26 -9.73 -7.35 1.21
CA GLU A 26 -9.47 -8.79 1.31
C GLU A 26 -8.12 -9.09 1.99
N VAL A 27 -7.08 -8.32 1.66
CA VAL A 27 -5.76 -8.50 2.27
C VAL A 27 -5.74 -8.00 3.70
N MET A 28 -6.36 -6.85 3.99
CA MET A 28 -6.43 -6.33 5.36
C MET A 28 -7.26 -7.22 6.29
N ALA A 29 -8.28 -7.90 5.78
CA ALA A 29 -9.01 -8.92 6.55
C ALA A 29 -8.08 -10.09 6.97
N GLN A 30 -7.22 -10.57 6.06
CA GLN A 30 -6.23 -11.60 6.39
C GLN A 30 -5.18 -11.09 7.38
N VAL A 31 -4.73 -9.84 7.25
CA VAL A 31 -3.81 -9.21 8.21
C VAL A 31 -4.44 -9.17 9.60
N ALA A 32 -5.73 -8.84 9.70
CA ALA A 32 -6.47 -8.80 10.96
C ALA A 32 -6.49 -10.15 11.70
N GLU A 33 -6.47 -11.26 10.97
CA GLU A 33 -6.35 -12.60 11.57
C GLU A 33 -4.94 -12.91 12.10
N LEU A 34 -3.91 -12.21 11.59
CA LEU A 34 -2.51 -12.46 11.92
C LEU A 34 -1.97 -11.59 13.04
N VAL A 35 -2.57 -10.41 13.30
CA VAL A 35 -2.04 -9.43 14.23
C VAL A 35 -3.03 -9.07 15.33
N SER A 36 -2.54 -8.50 16.43
CA SER A 36 -3.42 -7.96 17.47
C SER A 36 -4.18 -6.72 16.97
N PRO A 37 -5.36 -6.40 17.53
CA PRO A 37 -6.13 -5.21 17.13
C PRO A 37 -5.33 -3.91 17.22
N ARG A 38 -4.44 -3.79 18.23
CA ARG A 38 -3.54 -2.63 18.36
C ARG A 38 -2.57 -2.52 17.20
N LYS A 39 -2.03 -3.65 16.73
CA LYS A 39 -1.09 -3.66 15.60
C LYS A 39 -1.83 -3.41 14.29
N LEU A 40 -3.03 -3.95 14.12
CA LEU A 40 -3.91 -3.68 12.98
C LEU A 40 -4.20 -2.18 12.86
N ALA A 41 -4.69 -1.55 13.93
CA ALA A 41 -4.98 -0.11 13.95
C ALA A 41 -3.74 0.75 13.64
N SER A 42 -2.56 0.31 14.07
CA SER A 42 -1.31 1.00 13.73
C SER A 42 -0.93 0.85 12.25
N ILE A 43 -1.27 -0.27 11.62
CA ILE A 43 -1.03 -0.52 10.19
C ILE A 43 -2.00 0.33 9.36
N GLU A 44 -3.29 0.33 9.71
CA GLU A 44 -4.31 1.14 9.04
C GLU A 44 -3.94 2.63 9.09
N LYS A 45 -3.58 3.15 10.27
CA LYS A 45 -3.12 4.53 10.41
C LYS A 45 -1.88 4.85 9.58
N PHE A 46 -0.95 3.90 9.45
CA PHE A 46 0.25 4.10 8.62
C PHE A 46 -0.11 4.15 7.14
N ILE A 47 -0.99 3.25 6.68
CA ILE A 47 -1.48 3.25 5.30
C ILE A 47 -2.23 4.54 5.02
N ASP A 48 -3.12 5.00 5.90
CA ASP A 48 -3.89 6.23 5.69
C ASP A 48 -2.99 7.48 5.62
N TYR A 49 -1.86 7.50 6.35
CA TYR A 49 -0.85 8.54 6.21
C TYR A 49 -0.11 8.46 4.88
N ALA A 50 0.11 7.25 4.36
CA ALA A 50 0.71 7.05 3.04
C ALA A 50 -0.28 7.29 1.89
N ASP A 51 -1.59 7.14 2.11
CA ASP A 51 -2.66 7.26 1.11
C ASP A 51 -2.88 8.70 0.63
N ASP A 52 -2.32 9.70 1.31
CA ASP A 52 -2.15 11.06 0.76
C ASP A 52 -1.34 11.03 -0.57
N ASN A 53 -0.57 9.95 -0.82
CA ASN A 53 0.18 9.65 -2.05
C ASN A 53 -0.21 8.28 -2.63
N PHE A 54 -1.51 8.03 -2.84
CA PHE A 54 -2.07 6.86 -3.55
C PHE A 54 -1.47 5.48 -3.17
N VAL A 55 -2.18 4.68 -2.35
CA VAL A 55 -1.74 3.33 -1.98
C VAL A 55 -2.55 2.21 -2.66
N CYS A 56 -1.87 1.26 -3.32
CA CYS A 56 -2.48 0.16 -4.05
C CYS A 56 -1.71 -1.18 -3.95
N ASP A 57 -2.21 -2.21 -4.65
CA ASP A 57 -1.55 -3.51 -4.83
C ASP A 57 -1.13 -4.21 -3.53
N PHE A 58 -2.10 -4.43 -2.65
CA PHE A 58 -1.88 -5.14 -1.39
C PHE A 58 -1.64 -6.63 -1.61
N GLU A 59 -0.67 -7.17 -0.90
CA GLU A 59 -0.29 -8.59 -0.98
C GLU A 59 0.29 -9.08 0.37
N LEU A 60 0.05 -10.35 0.73
CA LEU A 60 0.80 -11.03 1.78
C LEU A 60 1.93 -11.86 1.19
N THR A 61 3.16 -11.56 1.58
CA THR A 61 4.36 -12.21 1.04
C THR A 61 5.19 -12.87 2.14
N ASP A 62 6.03 -13.83 1.77
CA ASP A 62 7.01 -14.48 2.67
C ASP A 62 8.39 -13.81 2.65
N THR A 63 8.57 -12.83 1.77
CA THR A 63 9.84 -12.15 1.53
C THR A 63 9.63 -10.65 1.40
N HIS A 64 10.59 -9.85 1.83
CA HIS A 64 10.59 -8.41 1.63
C HIS A 64 11.66 -7.98 0.62
N GLY A 65 11.43 -6.83 -0.02
CA GLY A 65 12.46 -6.10 -0.76
C GLY A 65 12.99 -4.91 0.04
N GLY A 66 13.84 -4.10 -0.58
CA GLY A 66 14.21 -2.78 -0.06
C GLY A 66 15.09 -2.77 1.20
N GLY A 67 15.36 -1.55 1.67
CA GLY A 67 16.11 -1.27 2.89
C GLY A 67 15.19 -1.21 4.11
N ARG A 68 15.71 -1.60 5.27
CA ARG A 68 14.98 -1.44 6.54
C ARG A 68 14.96 0.03 6.95
N GLN A 69 13.78 0.54 7.31
CA GLN A 69 13.57 1.85 7.91
C GLN A 69 12.87 1.70 9.26
N ASP A 70 13.38 2.34 10.30
CA ASP A 70 12.77 2.30 11.62
C ASP A 70 11.57 3.27 11.72
N GLU A 71 10.51 2.80 12.36
CA GLU A 71 9.22 3.47 12.52
C GLU A 71 8.80 3.46 14.00
N PRO A 72 9.50 4.21 14.88
CA PRO A 72 9.35 4.13 16.35
C PRO A 72 7.96 4.54 16.87
N GLY A 73 7.16 5.24 16.06
CA GLY A 73 5.78 5.62 16.40
C GLY A 73 4.73 4.53 16.14
N THR A 74 5.13 3.40 15.55
CA THR A 74 4.22 2.35 15.11
C THR A 74 4.32 1.10 15.98
N ALA A 75 3.26 0.29 16.01
CA ALA A 75 3.26 -0.99 16.73
C ALA A 75 4.17 -2.06 16.07
N PHE A 76 4.57 -1.87 14.81
CA PHE A 76 5.46 -2.78 14.06
C PHE A 76 6.93 -2.36 14.08
N ARG A 77 7.25 -1.15 14.59
CA ARG A 77 8.60 -0.61 14.87
C ARG A 77 9.50 -0.35 13.67
N TYR A 78 9.34 -1.04 12.56
CA TYR A 78 10.11 -0.82 11.33
C TYR A 78 9.37 -1.39 10.13
N ILE A 79 9.74 -0.90 8.95
CA ILE A 79 9.29 -1.38 7.65
C ILE A 79 10.51 -1.72 6.78
N TYR A 80 10.25 -2.36 5.65
CA TYR A 80 11.17 -2.32 4.53
C TYR A 80 10.58 -1.46 3.43
N ILE A 81 11.43 -0.67 2.78
CA ILE A 81 11.04 0.26 1.73
C ILE A 81 12.00 0.15 0.55
N ASP A 82 11.43 0.00 -0.63
CA ASP A 82 12.13 0.11 -1.92
C ASP A 82 11.58 1.34 -2.64
N GLN A 83 12.24 2.47 -2.43
CA GLN A 83 11.82 3.79 -2.91
C GLN A 83 12.57 4.16 -4.19
N HIS A 84 11.82 4.63 -5.17
CA HIS A 84 12.34 5.17 -6.43
C HIS A 84 11.96 6.65 -6.54
N SER A 85 12.83 7.46 -7.16
CA SER A 85 12.53 8.85 -7.49
C SER A 85 12.12 8.98 -8.95
N GLY A 86 11.01 9.68 -9.21
CA GLY A 86 10.40 9.83 -10.54
C GLY A 86 11.19 10.65 -11.57
N GLY A 87 12.46 11.01 -11.30
CA GLY A 87 13.31 11.74 -12.24
C GLY A 87 12.79 13.12 -12.66
N CYS A 88 11.72 13.62 -12.05
CA CYS A 88 11.15 14.92 -12.38
C CYS A 88 12.06 16.03 -11.80
N PRO A 89 12.45 17.05 -12.58
CA PRO A 89 13.27 18.17 -12.10
C PRO A 89 12.65 18.95 -10.93
N ALA A 90 11.35 18.75 -10.67
CA ALA A 90 10.59 19.38 -9.59
C ALA A 90 10.66 18.63 -8.24
N GLY A 91 11.31 17.46 -8.17
CA GLY A 91 11.92 16.96 -6.94
C GLY A 91 11.15 15.98 -6.05
N ASP A 92 9.82 15.90 -6.07
CA ASP A 92 9.09 15.28 -4.93
C ASP A 92 8.21 14.04 -5.26
N ASP A 93 8.26 13.49 -6.48
CA ASP A 93 7.50 12.27 -6.79
C ASP A 93 8.29 11.02 -6.36
N HIS A 94 7.88 10.44 -5.22
CA HIS A 94 8.42 9.21 -4.68
C HIS A 94 7.40 8.09 -4.78
N TYR A 95 7.75 7.04 -5.50
CA TYR A 95 6.94 5.83 -5.60
C TYR A 95 7.77 4.61 -5.23
N GLY A 96 7.11 3.55 -4.80
CA GLY A 96 7.83 2.37 -4.40
C GLY A 96 6.97 1.33 -3.69
N TRP A 97 7.67 0.40 -3.07
CA TRP A 97 7.05 -0.71 -2.34
C TRP A 97 7.40 -0.63 -0.87
N ILE A 98 6.40 -0.88 -0.03
CA ILE A 98 6.56 -0.99 1.41
C ILE A 98 6.23 -2.42 1.84
N TRP A 99 7.00 -2.96 2.77
CA TRP A 99 6.72 -4.20 3.48
C TRP A 99 6.64 -3.96 4.99
N ILE A 100 5.50 -4.25 5.59
CA ILE A 100 5.31 -4.23 7.04
C ILE A 100 5.48 -5.66 7.58
N PRO A 101 6.40 -5.89 8.54
CA PRO A 101 6.59 -7.20 9.16
C PRO A 101 5.36 -7.67 9.96
N LEU A 102 4.88 -8.86 9.67
CA LEU A 102 3.81 -9.56 10.37
C LEU A 102 4.36 -10.79 11.13
N PRO A 103 3.59 -11.37 12.06
CA PRO A 103 3.97 -12.64 12.70
C PRO A 103 4.17 -13.77 11.68
N LYS A 104 4.88 -14.83 12.12
CA LYS A 104 5.15 -16.03 11.31
C LYS A 104 5.95 -15.79 10.02
N GLY A 105 6.76 -14.73 9.98
CA GLY A 105 7.64 -14.43 8.84
C GLY A 105 6.90 -13.92 7.59
N LYS A 106 5.64 -13.48 7.75
CA LYS A 106 4.86 -12.86 6.69
C LYS A 106 5.10 -11.36 6.64
N TYR A 107 4.83 -10.75 5.49
CA TYR A 107 4.91 -9.32 5.26
C TYR A 107 3.66 -8.83 4.55
N LEU A 108 3.10 -7.73 5.03
CA LEU A 108 2.12 -6.96 4.26
C LEU A 108 2.89 -6.07 3.27
N LYS A 109 2.70 -6.31 1.99
CA LYS A 109 3.28 -5.53 0.90
C LYS A 109 2.22 -4.64 0.27
N PHE A 110 2.59 -3.41 -0.08
CA PHE A 110 1.76 -2.51 -0.89
C PHE A 110 2.64 -1.49 -1.64
N GLN A 111 2.09 -0.93 -2.72
CA GLN A 111 2.69 0.15 -3.49
C GLN A 111 2.21 1.51 -2.99
N TYR A 112 3.09 2.51 -3.03
CA TYR A 112 2.75 3.93 -2.84
C TYR A 112 3.28 4.75 -4.03
N ALA A 113 2.64 5.87 -4.37
CA ALA A 113 3.03 6.72 -5.50
C ALA A 113 2.70 8.20 -5.32
#